data_AF-A0A7R9RL60-F1
#
_entry.id   AF-A0A7R9RL60-F1
#
_cell.length_a   1.000
_cell.length_b   1.000
_cell.length_c   1.000
_cell.angle_alpha   90.00
_cell.angle_beta   90.00
_cell.angle_gamma   90.00
#
_symmetry.space_group_name_H-M   'P 1'
#
loop_
_entity.id
_entity.type
_entity.pdbx_description
1 polymer ?
#
loop_
_entity_poly.entity_id
_entity_poly.type
_entity_poly.pdbx_seq_one_letter_code
_entity_poly.pdbx_strand_id
1 'polypeptide(L)'
;KIWKFPIVPSGAAIYKVSNSGNFLGTLQIWNLLLVIFVSINQPKMALMNTFYNLIMKRTSTYALSVITAAFIFERSFDIGTEYLYDTINRGKQWKDIKHKYE
;
A
#
# COMPACT_ATOMS: atom_id res chain seq x y z
N LYS A 1 29.74 -48.92 -8.91
CA LYS A 1 29.54 -47.53 -8.43
C LYS A 1 28.06 -47.31 -8.23
N ILE A 2 27.64 -46.99 -6.99
CA ILE A 2 26.60 -46.05 -6.56
C ILE A 2 26.20 -46.49 -5.15
N TRP A 3 26.58 -45.69 -4.17
CA TRP A 3 26.28 -45.85 -2.75
C TRP A 3 24.79 -45.59 -2.51
N LYS A 4 24.07 -46.51 -1.86
CA LYS A 4 22.72 -46.25 -1.33
C LYS A 4 22.84 -45.95 0.17
N PHE A 5 22.76 -44.67 0.52
CA PHE A 5 22.59 -44.25 1.90
C PHE A 5 21.15 -44.56 2.35
N PRO A 6 20.92 -45.17 3.52
CA PRO A 6 19.58 -45.31 4.07
C PRO A 6 19.04 -43.92 4.48
N ILE A 7 17.94 -43.52 3.86
CA ILE A 7 17.15 -42.36 4.27
C ILE A 7 16.47 -42.76 5.58
N VAL A 8 16.96 -42.23 6.70
CA VAL A 8 16.29 -42.37 7.99
C VAL A 8 14.95 -41.63 7.89
N PRO A 9 13.80 -42.28 8.14
CA PRO A 9 12.53 -41.58 8.14
C PRO A 9 12.49 -40.64 9.34
N SER A 10 12.59 -39.34 9.05
CA SER A 10 12.53 -38.22 10.01
C SER A 10 11.25 -38.15 10.84
N GLY A 11 10.30 -39.05 10.63
CA GLY A 11 9.06 -39.13 11.39
C GLY A 11 9.15 -39.89 12.71
N ALA A 12 10.14 -40.75 12.95
CA ALA A 12 10.13 -41.60 14.15
C ALA A 12 10.55 -40.87 15.45
N ALA A 13 11.22 -39.72 15.34
CA ALA A 13 11.75 -38.99 16.50
C ALA A 13 10.80 -37.89 17.03
N ILE A 14 9.70 -37.56 16.35
CA ILE A 14 8.81 -36.46 16.74
C ILE A 14 7.63 -36.93 17.62
N TYR A 15 7.27 -38.22 17.59
CA TYR A 15 6.10 -38.73 18.32
C TYR A 15 6.39 -39.26 19.73
N LYS A 16 7.62 -39.07 20.27
CA LYS A 16 7.91 -39.32 21.69
C LYS A 16 7.83 -38.01 22.51
N VAL A 17 6.70 -37.33 22.44
CA VAL A 17 6.23 -36.43 23.51
C VAL A 17 4.79 -36.83 23.81
N SER A 18 4.65 -37.99 24.45
CA SER A 18 3.50 -38.28 25.29
C SER A 18 3.99 -38.12 26.72
N ASN A 19 3.65 -37.01 27.38
CA ASN A 19 2.80 -37.10 28.57
C ASN A 19 2.33 -35.74 29.09
N SER A 20 1.08 -35.74 29.54
CA SER A 20 0.42 -34.80 30.46
C SER A 20 0.16 -33.37 29.98
N GLY A 21 -1.11 -33.09 29.62
CA GLY A 21 -1.63 -31.72 29.55
C GLY A 21 -2.55 -31.43 28.36
N ASN A 22 -3.84 -31.72 28.52
CA ASN A 22 -4.98 -31.03 27.90
C ASN A 22 -4.96 -30.94 26.36
N PHE A 23 -5.57 -31.92 25.67
CA PHE A 23 -5.95 -31.84 24.25
C PHE A 23 -6.77 -30.58 23.91
N LEU A 24 -7.52 -30.07 24.89
CA LEU A 24 -8.22 -28.78 24.81
C LEU A 24 -7.25 -27.60 24.70
N GLY A 25 -6.05 -27.68 25.28
CA GLY A 25 -5.01 -26.66 25.22
C GLY A 25 -4.32 -26.57 23.85
N THR A 26 -4.09 -27.70 23.16
CA THR A 26 -3.55 -27.68 21.80
C THR A 26 -4.58 -27.13 20.81
N LEU A 27 -5.85 -27.51 20.93
CA LEU A 27 -6.94 -26.94 20.13
C LEU A 27 -7.15 -25.44 20.41
N GLN A 28 -7.01 -25.00 21.67
CA GLN A 28 -7.03 -23.59 22.04
C GLN A 28 -5.89 -22.83 21.35
N ILE A 29 -4.66 -23.37 21.38
CA ILE A 29 -3.50 -22.76 20.72
C ILE A 29 -3.72 -22.66 19.22
N TRP A 30 -4.23 -23.71 18.57
CA TRP A 30 -4.57 -23.65 17.15
C TRP A 30 -5.62 -22.56 16.91
N ASN A 31 -6.77 -22.57 17.58
CA ASN A 31 -7.80 -21.53 17.41
C ASN A 31 -7.28 -20.10 17.63
N LEU A 32 -6.37 -19.90 18.60
CA LEU A 32 -5.74 -18.59 18.83
C LEU A 32 -4.79 -18.20 17.70
N LEU A 33 -4.04 -19.15 17.12
CA LEU A 33 -3.17 -18.89 15.97
C LEU A 33 -3.96 -18.45 14.74
N LEU A 34 -5.12 -19.06 14.47
CA LEU A 34 -6.00 -18.65 13.36
C LEU A 34 -6.55 -17.23 13.59
N VAL A 35 -6.99 -16.91 14.81
CA VAL A 35 -7.52 -15.58 15.17
C VAL A 35 -6.44 -14.50 15.07
N ILE A 36 -5.20 -14.81 15.48
CA ILE A 36 -4.05 -13.92 15.36
C ILE A 36 -3.69 -13.73 13.88
N PHE A 37 -3.63 -14.81 13.09
CA PHE A 37 -3.34 -14.74 11.65
C PHE A 37 -4.38 -13.91 10.89
N VAL A 38 -5.67 -14.08 11.18
CA VAL A 38 -6.74 -13.27 10.59
C VAL A 38 -6.67 -11.81 11.05
N SER A 39 -6.38 -11.55 12.33
CA SER A 39 -6.26 -10.17 12.85
C SER A 39 -5.07 -9.40 12.27
N ILE A 40 -3.97 -10.07 11.93
CA ILE A 40 -2.78 -9.43 11.34
C ILE A 40 -3.05 -9.04 9.87
N ASN A 41 -3.93 -9.74 9.17
CA ASN A 41 -4.23 -9.53 7.74
C ASN A 41 -5.47 -8.68 7.46
N GLN A 42 -5.80 -7.70 8.33
CA GLN A 42 -6.95 -6.81 8.11
C GLN A 42 -6.56 -5.62 7.21
N PRO A 43 -7.09 -5.51 5.98
CA PRO A 43 -6.86 -4.33 5.15
C PRO A 43 -7.63 -3.14 5.76
N LYS A 44 -6.93 -2.26 6.48
CA LYS A 44 -7.51 -1.01 7.03
C LYS A 44 -7.76 -0.01 5.89
N MET A 45 -8.84 -0.20 5.14
CA MET A 45 -9.20 0.61 3.98
C MET A 45 -10.31 1.63 4.29
N ALA A 46 -10.28 2.26 5.47
CA ALA A 46 -11.36 3.19 5.87
C ALA A 46 -11.40 4.45 4.98
N LEU A 47 -10.24 5.06 4.70
CA LEU A 47 -10.17 6.26 3.87
C LEU A 47 -10.54 5.94 2.41
N MET A 48 -9.96 4.87 1.85
CA MET A 48 -10.20 4.49 0.45
C MET A 48 -11.65 4.03 0.22
N ASN A 49 -12.25 3.29 1.16
CA ASN A 49 -13.67 2.95 1.08
C ASN A 49 -14.56 4.18 1.17
N THR A 50 -14.21 5.17 1.99
CA THR A 50 -14.96 6.42 2.10
C THR A 50 -14.88 7.21 0.79
N PHE A 51 -13.68 7.36 0.24
CA PHE A 51 -13.47 8.01 -1.06
C PHE A 51 -14.22 7.31 -2.20
N TYR A 52 -14.14 5.97 -2.27
CA TYR A 52 -14.87 5.19 -3.27
C TYR A 52 -16.39 5.41 -3.17
N ASN A 53 -16.94 5.33 -1.96
CA ASN A 53 -18.37 5.52 -1.75
C ASN A 53 -18.85 6.94 -2.06
N LEU A 54 -18.01 7.96 -1.84
CA LEU A 54 -18.34 9.36 -2.08
C LEU A 54 -18.25 9.75 -3.55
N ILE A 55 -17.18 9.33 -4.24
CA ILE A 55 -16.84 9.89 -5.55
C ILE A 55 -16.96 8.84 -6.66
N MET A 56 -16.49 7.62 -6.45
CA MET A 56 -16.35 6.60 -7.50
C MET A 56 -17.53 5.64 -7.63
N LYS A 57 -18.43 5.58 -6.63
CA LYS A 57 -19.54 4.61 -6.60
C LYS A 57 -20.63 4.85 -7.63
N ARG A 58 -20.93 6.11 -7.96
CA ARG A 58 -21.92 6.48 -9.00
C ARG A 58 -21.21 7.13 -10.18
N THR A 59 -21.53 6.70 -11.39
CA THR A 59 -20.90 7.19 -12.62
C THR A 59 -21.11 8.68 -12.85
N SER A 60 -22.29 9.20 -12.49
CA SER A 60 -22.61 10.63 -12.60
C SER A 60 -21.79 11.51 -11.65
N THR A 61 -21.65 11.11 -10.37
CA THR A 61 -20.82 11.84 -9.39
C THR A 61 -19.34 11.74 -9.73
N TYR A 62 -18.92 10.58 -10.25
CA TYR A 62 -17.57 10.37 -10.73
C TYR A 62 -17.23 11.31 -11.88
N ALA A 63 -18.04 11.35 -12.93
CA ALA A 63 -17.80 12.24 -14.08
C ALA A 63 -17.72 13.72 -13.67
N LEU A 64 -18.65 14.18 -12.82
CA LEU A 64 -18.63 15.55 -12.30
C LEU A 64 -17.35 15.85 -11.51
N SER A 65 -16.92 14.90 -10.66
CA SER A 65 -15.70 15.05 -9.86
C SER A 65 -14.45 15.16 -10.73
N VAL A 66 -14.36 14.37 -11.81
CA VAL A 66 -13.22 14.37 -12.73
C VAL A 66 -13.16 15.68 -13.51
N ILE A 67 -14.28 16.16 -14.04
CA ILE A 67 -14.34 17.45 -14.75
C ILE A 67 -13.93 18.60 -13.82
N THR A 68 -14.48 18.61 -12.61
CA THR A 68 -14.16 19.64 -11.61
C THR A 68 -12.69 19.59 -11.21
N ALA A 69 -12.16 18.38 -10.96
CA ALA A 69 -10.76 18.17 -10.63
C ALA A 69 -9.84 18.60 -11.77
N ALA A 70 -10.20 18.31 -13.02
CA ALA A 70 -9.43 18.70 -14.19
C ALA A 70 -9.29 20.23 -14.30
N PHE A 71 -10.38 20.98 -14.11
CA PHE A 71 -10.35 22.44 -14.16
C PHE A 71 -9.46 23.06 -13.06
N ILE A 72 -9.57 22.55 -11.83
CA ILE A 72 -8.73 23.00 -10.72
C ILE A 72 -7.26 22.61 -10.94
N PHE A 73 -7.04 21.41 -11.46
CA PHE A 73 -5.72 20.88 -11.76
C PHE A 73 -5.03 21.72 -12.83
N GLU A 74 -5.69 22.03 -13.94
CA GLU A 74 -5.17 22.88 -15.02
C GLU A 74 -4.62 24.20 -14.46
N ARG A 75 -5.44 24.96 -13.74
CA ARG A 75 -5.02 26.25 -13.18
C ARG A 75 -3.87 26.12 -12.18
N SER A 76 -3.91 25.09 -11.32
CA SER A 76 -2.88 24.89 -10.31
C SER A 76 -1.56 24.43 -10.93
N PHE A 77 -1.65 23.61 -11.97
CA PHE A 77 -0.50 23.07 -12.70
C PHE A 77 0.20 24.16 -13.51
N ASP A 78 -0.53 25.03 -14.19
CA ASP A 78 0.06 26.17 -14.91
C ASP A 78 0.89 27.05 -13.98
N ILE A 79 0.30 27.47 -12.85
CA ILE A 79 1.01 28.30 -11.84
C ILE A 79 2.20 27.54 -11.25
N GLY A 80 2.01 26.27 -10.90
CA GLY A 80 3.06 25.46 -10.28
C GLY A 80 4.24 25.23 -11.22
N THR A 81 3.96 24.97 -12.50
CA THR A 81 5.00 24.74 -13.51
C THR A 81 5.70 26.02 -13.92
N GLU A 82 5.00 27.15 -14.04
CA GLU A 82 5.62 28.46 -14.26
C GLU A 82 6.56 28.81 -13.10
N TYR A 83 6.12 28.65 -11.86
CA TYR A 83 6.96 28.89 -10.69
C TYR A 83 8.21 27.99 -10.65
N LEU A 84 8.04 26.70 -11.00
CA LEU A 84 9.16 25.76 -11.06
C LEU A 84 10.14 26.16 -12.15
N TYR A 85 9.65 26.50 -13.35
CA TYR A 85 10.45 26.95 -14.48
C TYR A 85 11.22 28.23 -14.14
N ASP A 86 10.58 29.15 -13.44
CA ASP A 86 11.16 30.40 -12.95
C ASP A 86 12.28 30.17 -11.99
N THR A 87 12.03 29.32 -11.00
CA THR A 87 13.03 28.97 -9.98
C THR A 87 14.27 28.33 -10.62
N ILE A 88 14.09 27.48 -11.63
CA ILE A 88 15.19 26.81 -12.33
C ILE A 88 15.97 27.78 -13.23
N ASN A 89 15.29 28.69 -13.92
CA ASN A 89 15.91 29.56 -14.92
C ASN A 89 16.15 31.00 -14.44
N ARG A 90 16.20 31.22 -13.12
CA ARG A 90 16.43 32.55 -12.54
C ARG A 90 17.67 33.21 -13.12
N GLY A 91 17.53 34.47 -13.51
CA GLY A 91 18.59 35.30 -14.05
C GLY A 91 18.88 35.09 -15.54
N LYS A 92 18.22 34.13 -16.19
CA LYS A 92 18.32 33.91 -17.65
C LYS A 92 17.09 34.39 -18.41
N GLN A 93 15.95 34.48 -17.73
CA GLN A 93 14.70 34.86 -18.38
C GLN A 93 14.66 36.35 -18.68
N TRP A 94 13.98 36.72 -19.77
CA TRP A 94 13.77 38.12 -20.12
C TRP A 94 13.17 38.93 -18.95
N LYS A 95 12.19 38.36 -18.24
CA LYS A 95 11.57 39.02 -17.07
C LYS A 95 12.54 39.35 -15.94
N ASP A 96 13.64 38.61 -15.82
CA ASP A 96 14.67 38.87 -14.80
C ASP A 96 15.68 39.92 -15.27
N ILE A 97 15.95 40.03 -16.57
CA ILE A 97 16.98 40.94 -17.13
C ILE A 97 16.41 42.24 -17.72
N LYS A 98 15.08 42.32 -17.90
CA LYS A 98 14.38 43.45 -18.52
C LYS A 98 14.73 44.80 -17.87
N HIS A 99 14.89 44.83 -16.55
CA HIS A 99 15.26 46.02 -15.77
C HIS A 99 16.59 46.67 -16.18
N LYS A 100 17.42 45.99 -16.98
CA LYS A 100 18.69 46.54 -17.48
C LYS A 100 18.56 47.28 -18.81
N TYR A 101 17.41 47.15 -19.46
CA TYR A 101 17.18 47.62 -20.83
C TYR A 101 15.93 48.52 -20.95
N GLU A 102 15.28 48.83 -19.82
CA GLU A 102 14.23 49.85 -19.68
C GLU A 102 14.72 51.00 -18.80
#